data_AF-A0A850ACB5-F1
#
_entry.id   AF-A0A850ACB5-F1
#
_cell.length_a   1.000
_cell.length_b   1.000
_cell.length_c   1.000
_cell.angle_alpha   90.00
_cell.angle_beta   90.00
_cell.angle_gamma   90.00
#
_symmetry.space_group_name_H-M   'P 1'
#
loop_
_entity.id
_entity.type
_entity.pdbx_description
1 polymer ?
#
loop_
_entity_poly.entity_id
_entity_poly.type
_entity_poly.pdbx_seq_one_letter_code
_entity_poly.pdbx_strand_id
1 'polypeptide(L)'
;MAADSLLHDPRYPQLQESMQTGAWAQAQDLLRGLSADFPQEPRLRGLTQEMAIKAQVDASWAATAGKPRLFHNLGRWLRWLAGLTILFAILAGAARLYRDVVAPQQLLNAAASTLQKTLDQGATALAANEFEAAMAAYEQALSLDPGNAAAQEGLAQVQQQLVLQRRYEEALAQLQAGERAAAIAALEQLEADAPGFRDVGKRLAALQAETEIAHLYSQANAAFQAGEWAETIRLYENLRSRNSDYRSAEVDASLAQAYRAAADEALSRVSEDANALGAALDPLRRLAQLRPTDRAIVQEITALETFQRGQEAIDAGNGQRGLDLLLPMYEKQPDFLHGALAAAVYRGYLLLGDALVQQGDRLQAFARYSQAAGVAVADKGEAKLRMEAVGVGLTPTPTPTPTATPTITPAPSVTVAPTATPPPIHWFKGWIAFRSDRDGRDGLYVMRPDGSGQRPVDDAAKEWLAERYEQERWSPDGTTRIFAAAAPGGGNKDVNLYIFRADLPGMTEKDVKVSLVGDTLTLRGERRRETESESGNVHRTERVFGAFERTFTLPAPVRGDQVKASYRNGVLEIRVPKAEEARVREIEVKVG
;
A
#
# COMPACT_ATOMS: atom_id res chain seq x y z
N MET A 1 13.82 -14.35 163.17
CA MET A 1 13.62 -12.89 162.97
C MET A 1 14.31 -12.51 161.68
N ALA A 2 13.58 -11.76 160.84
CA ALA A 2 13.88 -11.14 159.52
C ALA A 2 15.36 -10.99 159.09
N ALA A 3 15.76 -10.95 157.82
CA ALA A 3 15.15 -11.16 156.51
C ALA A 3 16.31 -11.04 155.49
N ASP A 4 16.61 -12.06 154.69
CA ASP A 4 17.48 -11.95 153.51
C ASP A 4 16.58 -12.00 152.26
N SER A 5 15.76 -10.95 152.10
CA SER A 5 14.95 -10.79 150.88
C SER A 5 15.74 -9.95 149.88
N LEU A 6 15.76 -10.35 148.61
CA LEU A 6 16.40 -9.66 147.49
C LEU A 6 16.21 -8.12 147.47
N LEU A 7 15.05 -7.62 147.93
CA LEU A 7 14.71 -6.20 147.95
C LEU A 7 15.54 -5.37 148.94
N HIS A 8 16.17 -5.98 149.92
CA HIS A 8 17.01 -5.31 150.92
C HIS A 8 18.51 -5.39 150.57
N ASP A 9 18.90 -6.10 149.50
CA ASP A 9 20.28 -6.14 149.03
C ASP A 9 20.64 -4.83 148.30
N PRO A 10 21.69 -4.11 148.71
CA PRO A 10 22.06 -2.83 148.12
C PRO A 10 22.46 -2.91 146.64
N ARG A 11 22.73 -4.11 146.11
CA ARG A 11 23.05 -4.33 144.68
C ARG A 11 21.80 -4.38 143.79
N TYR A 12 20.62 -4.66 144.34
CA TYR A 12 19.39 -4.78 143.54
C TYR A 12 18.94 -3.45 142.90
N PRO A 13 18.98 -2.29 143.59
CA PRO A 13 18.73 -0.98 142.97
C PRO A 13 19.76 -0.61 141.88
N GLN A 14 21.05 -0.94 142.11
CA GLN A 14 22.12 -0.66 141.14
C GLN A 14 21.96 -1.45 139.84
N LEU A 15 21.48 -2.69 139.95
CA LEU A 15 21.10 -3.50 138.80
C LEU A 15 19.97 -2.83 138.01
N GLN A 16 18.92 -2.33 138.67
CA GLN A 16 17.81 -1.66 138.00
C GLN A 16 18.25 -0.38 137.28
N GLU A 17 19.12 0.44 137.89
CA GLU A 17 19.66 1.66 137.28
C GLU A 17 20.54 1.35 136.05
N SER A 18 21.42 0.35 136.17
CA SER A 18 22.28 -0.08 135.05
C SER A 18 21.46 -0.62 133.88
N MET A 19 20.32 -1.27 134.16
CA MET A 19 19.35 -1.69 133.13
C MET A 19 18.60 -0.51 132.49
N GLN A 20 18.26 0.54 133.25
CA GLN A 20 17.57 1.70 132.71
C GLN A 20 18.47 2.59 131.85
N THR A 21 19.74 2.72 132.21
CA THR A 21 20.73 3.56 131.51
C THR A 21 21.36 2.89 130.30
N GLY A 22 21.08 1.61 130.08
CA GLY A 22 21.64 0.84 128.97
C GLY A 22 23.11 0.45 129.17
N ALA A 23 23.63 0.49 130.41
CA ALA A 23 24.96 0.00 130.76
C ALA A 23 24.94 -1.54 130.87
N TRP A 24 24.66 -2.21 129.75
CA TRP A 24 24.29 -3.64 129.71
C TRP A 24 25.38 -4.57 130.27
N ALA A 25 26.67 -4.26 130.08
CA ALA A 25 27.78 -5.06 130.61
C ALA A 25 27.87 -4.99 132.14
N GLN A 26 27.71 -3.79 132.72
CA GLN A 26 27.77 -3.58 134.17
C GLN A 26 26.55 -4.21 134.88
N ALA A 27 25.38 -4.09 134.27
CA ALA A 27 24.16 -4.75 134.73
C ALA A 27 24.27 -6.29 134.68
N GLN A 28 24.94 -6.85 133.66
CA GLN A 28 25.16 -8.29 133.55
C GLN A 28 26.03 -8.84 134.70
N ASP A 29 27.07 -8.12 135.11
CA ASP A 29 27.95 -8.54 136.21
C ASP A 29 27.25 -8.46 137.57
N LEU A 30 26.51 -7.37 137.84
CA LEU A 30 25.70 -7.24 139.06
C LEU A 30 24.64 -8.35 139.17
N LEU A 31 24.00 -8.69 138.06
CA LEU A 31 22.99 -9.75 138.00
C LEU A 31 23.57 -11.14 138.27
N ARG A 32 24.80 -11.41 137.81
CA ARG A 32 25.50 -12.69 138.04
C ARG A 32 25.82 -12.88 139.53
N GLY A 33 26.25 -11.83 140.22
CA GLY A 33 26.48 -11.85 141.67
C GLY A 33 25.20 -12.09 142.46
N LEU A 34 24.13 -11.32 142.18
CA LEU A 34 22.84 -11.48 142.87
C LEU A 34 22.20 -12.86 142.64
N SER A 35 22.35 -13.43 141.44
CA SER A 35 21.79 -14.76 141.13
C SER A 35 22.51 -15.91 141.84
N ALA A 36 23.79 -15.73 142.21
CA ALA A 36 24.55 -16.70 142.99
C ALA A 36 24.11 -16.73 144.46
N ASP A 37 23.85 -15.54 145.02
CA ASP A 37 23.47 -15.38 146.44
C ASP A 37 21.97 -15.68 146.67
N PHE A 38 21.11 -15.46 145.66
CA PHE A 38 19.66 -15.73 145.72
C PHE A 38 19.19 -16.68 144.61
N PRO A 39 19.62 -17.95 144.60
CA PRO A 39 19.42 -18.87 143.47
C PRO A 39 17.96 -19.33 143.29
N GLN A 40 17.14 -19.25 144.35
CA GLN A 40 15.72 -19.62 144.35
C GLN A 40 14.82 -18.47 143.86
N GLU A 41 15.35 -17.26 143.65
CA GLU A 41 14.53 -16.08 143.39
C GLU A 41 14.11 -16.00 141.90
N PRO A 42 12.81 -16.12 141.57
CA PRO A 42 12.35 -16.26 140.18
C PRO A 42 12.65 -15.02 139.32
N ARG A 43 12.68 -13.83 139.94
CA ARG A 43 12.87 -12.55 139.26
C ARG A 43 14.25 -12.38 138.63
N LEU A 44 15.29 -13.00 139.20
CA LEU A 44 16.65 -12.89 138.69
C LEU A 44 16.90 -13.83 137.50
N ARG A 45 16.32 -15.04 137.52
CA ARG A 45 16.52 -16.04 136.45
C ARG A 45 16.06 -15.58 135.08
N GLY A 46 14.95 -14.83 135.01
CA GLY A 46 14.44 -14.29 133.75
C GLY A 46 15.38 -13.27 133.11
N LEU A 47 16.08 -12.48 133.94
CA LEU A 47 16.92 -11.38 133.47
C LEU A 47 18.28 -11.85 132.94
N THR A 48 18.79 -13.01 133.38
CA THR A 48 20.18 -13.42 133.08
C THR A 48 20.42 -13.67 131.60
N GLN A 49 19.46 -14.28 130.89
CA GLN A 49 19.56 -14.51 129.45
C GLN A 49 19.38 -13.23 128.64
N GLU A 50 18.43 -12.37 129.03
CA GLU A 50 18.14 -11.13 128.29
C GLU A 50 19.34 -10.16 128.32
N MET A 51 19.98 -10.02 129.47
CA MET A 51 21.12 -9.11 129.65
C MET A 51 22.37 -9.56 128.89
N ALA A 52 22.60 -10.87 128.80
CA ALA A 52 23.73 -11.41 128.04
C ALA A 52 23.64 -11.08 126.55
N ILE A 53 22.43 -11.16 125.97
CA ILE A 53 22.20 -10.82 124.56
C ILE A 53 22.40 -9.32 124.34
N LYS A 54 21.84 -8.47 125.21
CA LYS A 54 21.94 -7.01 125.06
C LYS A 54 23.39 -6.52 125.16
N ALA A 55 24.19 -7.04 126.09
CA ALA A 55 25.60 -6.69 126.22
C ALA A 55 26.44 -7.11 125.00
N GLN A 56 26.14 -8.28 124.41
CA GLN A 56 26.84 -8.76 123.22
C GLN A 56 26.54 -7.93 121.96
N VAL A 57 25.29 -7.50 121.77
CA VAL A 57 24.89 -6.65 120.64
C VAL A 57 25.58 -5.29 120.71
N ASP A 58 25.64 -4.69 121.90
CA ASP A 58 26.25 -3.37 122.09
C ASP A 58 27.77 -3.40 121.78
N ALA A 59 28.47 -4.45 122.22
CA ALA A 59 29.88 -4.66 121.89
C ALA A 59 30.11 -4.87 120.37
N SER A 60 29.18 -5.53 119.68
CA SER A 60 29.28 -5.77 118.23
C SER A 60 29.09 -4.49 117.39
N TRP A 61 28.25 -3.56 117.86
CA TRP A 61 28.02 -2.27 117.21
C TRP A 61 29.16 -1.26 117.43
N ALA A 62 29.81 -1.29 118.59
CA ALA A 62 30.99 -0.45 118.84
C ALA A 62 32.21 -0.81 117.95
N ALA A 63 32.31 -2.06 117.48
CA ALA A 63 33.42 -2.53 116.65
C ALA A 63 33.33 -2.14 115.16
N THR A 64 32.20 -1.60 114.69
CA THR A 64 31.97 -1.34 113.25
C THR A 64 31.85 0.13 112.82
N ALA A 65 32.03 1.10 113.73
CA ALA A 65 31.90 2.52 113.39
C ALA A 65 33.28 3.24 113.29
N GLY A 66 33.90 3.24 112.10
CA GLY A 66 35.16 3.98 111.84
C GLY A 66 35.56 4.25 110.37
N LYS A 67 35.22 5.46 109.86
CA LYS A 67 35.81 6.33 108.80
C LYS A 67 35.51 6.12 107.27
N PRO A 68 35.22 7.21 106.50
CA PRO A 68 34.98 7.20 105.04
C PRO A 68 36.28 7.40 104.19
N ARG A 69 36.33 6.84 102.97
CA ARG A 69 37.46 6.88 102.01
C ARG A 69 37.14 7.76 100.78
N LEU A 70 37.93 8.81 100.50
CA LEU A 70 37.58 9.88 99.53
C LEU A 70 38.47 10.00 98.24
N PHE A 71 39.49 9.17 97.99
CA PHE A 71 40.51 9.47 96.95
C PHE A 71 40.76 8.44 95.82
N HIS A 72 39.80 7.62 95.40
CA HIS A 72 40.03 6.65 94.30
C HIS A 72 39.69 7.13 92.86
N ASN A 73 39.35 8.43 92.67
CA ASN A 73 38.81 8.94 91.39
C ASN A 73 39.70 9.96 90.64
N LEU A 74 40.76 10.53 91.24
CA LEU A 74 41.51 11.66 90.65
C LEU A 74 42.39 11.27 89.43
N GLY A 75 43.05 10.11 89.48
CA GLY A 75 43.89 9.63 88.37
C GLY A 75 43.10 9.21 87.12
N ARG A 76 41.82 8.83 87.27
CA ARG A 76 40.90 8.59 86.15
C ARG A 76 40.53 9.89 85.45
N TRP A 77 40.33 10.96 86.21
CA TRP A 77 39.92 12.27 85.70
C TRP A 77 41.01 12.95 84.86
N LEU A 78 42.28 12.86 85.27
CA LEU A 78 43.42 13.40 84.50
C LEU A 78 43.65 12.67 83.16
N ARG A 79 43.45 11.34 83.10
CA ARG A 79 43.53 10.59 81.83
C ARG A 79 42.40 10.96 80.87
N TRP A 80 41.20 11.22 81.42
CA TRP A 80 40.06 11.73 80.65
C TRP A 80 40.37 13.10 80.04
N LEU A 81 40.98 14.02 80.79
CA LEU A 81 41.40 15.34 80.30
C LEU A 81 42.49 15.26 79.22
N ALA A 82 43.52 14.44 79.41
CA ALA A 82 44.55 14.22 78.40
C ALA A 82 43.94 13.63 77.11
N GLY A 83 43.03 12.65 77.24
CA GLY A 83 42.26 12.11 76.12
C GLY A 83 41.44 13.18 75.40
N LEU A 84 40.77 14.08 76.14
CA LEU A 84 40.01 15.20 75.58
C LEU A 84 40.90 16.19 74.81
N THR A 85 42.10 16.51 75.30
CA THR A 85 43.02 17.42 74.60
C THR A 85 43.56 16.82 73.30
N ILE A 86 43.89 15.53 73.30
CA ILE A 86 44.31 14.80 72.09
C ILE A 86 43.15 14.74 71.10
N LEU A 87 41.94 14.43 71.57
CA LEU A 87 40.73 14.44 70.75
C LEU A 87 40.48 15.82 70.14
N PHE A 88 40.63 16.89 70.92
CA PHE A 88 40.48 18.26 70.44
C PHE A 88 41.55 18.61 69.39
N ALA A 89 42.80 18.21 69.59
CA ALA A 89 43.87 18.40 68.60
C ALA A 89 43.61 17.64 67.29
N ILE A 90 43.09 16.40 67.38
CA ILE A 90 42.67 15.60 66.22
C ILE A 90 41.51 16.29 65.50
N LEU A 91 40.49 16.75 66.21
CA LEU A 91 39.35 17.47 65.64
C LEU A 91 39.76 18.79 64.98
N ALA A 92 40.65 19.56 65.61
CA ALA A 92 41.20 20.78 65.05
C ALA A 92 42.04 20.51 63.80
N GLY A 93 42.85 19.44 63.81
CA GLY A 93 43.60 18.97 62.65
C GLY A 93 42.70 18.54 61.49
N ALA A 94 41.64 17.77 61.79
CA ALA A 94 40.64 17.35 60.80
C ALA A 94 39.86 18.53 60.22
N ALA A 95 39.47 19.51 61.04
CA ALA A 95 38.80 20.73 60.60
C ALA A 95 39.69 21.59 59.69
N ARG A 96 41.01 21.62 59.95
CA ARG A 96 41.98 22.31 59.10
C ARG A 96 42.17 21.58 57.76
N LEU A 97 42.33 20.26 57.78
CA LEU A 97 42.40 19.44 56.56
C LEU A 97 41.14 19.60 55.70
N TYR A 98 39.97 19.59 56.34
CA TYR A 98 38.70 19.77 55.63
C TYR A 98 38.61 21.15 54.98
N ARG A 99 38.99 22.22 55.69
CA ARG A 99 38.94 23.60 55.18
C ARG A 99 39.96 23.88 54.09
N ASP A 100 41.20 23.41 54.28
CA ASP A 100 42.32 23.80 53.43
C ASP A 100 42.46 22.88 52.20
N VAL A 101 41.93 21.65 52.26
CA VAL A 101 42.08 20.65 51.18
C VAL A 101 40.74 20.15 50.65
N VAL A 102 39.84 19.67 51.53
CA VAL A 102 38.62 18.98 51.07
C VAL A 102 37.58 19.95 50.50
N ALA A 103 37.28 21.05 51.21
CA ALA A 103 36.25 22.01 50.80
C ALA A 103 36.60 22.72 49.47
N PRO A 104 37.84 23.20 49.22
CA PRO A 104 38.23 23.76 47.92
C PRO A 104 38.11 22.73 46.81
N GLN A 105 38.53 21.49 47.05
CA GLN A 105 38.42 20.42 46.06
C GLN A 105 36.95 20.08 45.73
N GLN A 106 36.06 20.10 46.72
CA GLN A 106 34.62 19.92 46.50
C GLN A 106 34.02 21.03 45.64
N LEU A 107 34.44 22.28 45.85
CA LEU A 107 34.01 23.41 45.01
C LEU A 107 34.52 23.28 43.57
N LEU A 108 35.78 22.88 43.38
CA LEU A 108 36.33 22.61 42.05
C LEU A 108 35.59 21.46 41.34
N ASN A 109 35.31 20.37 42.05
CA ASN A 109 34.56 19.25 41.51
C ASN A 109 33.10 19.63 41.18
N ALA A 110 32.47 20.49 41.97
CA ALA A 110 31.12 21.00 41.71
C ALA A 110 31.08 21.98 40.53
N ALA A 111 32.10 22.82 40.37
CA ALA A 111 32.24 23.69 39.20
C ALA A 111 32.46 22.86 37.93
N ALA A 112 33.35 21.86 37.98
CA ALA A 112 33.60 20.95 36.86
C ALA A 112 32.35 20.14 36.47
N SER A 113 31.57 19.65 37.44
CA SER A 113 30.33 18.93 37.15
C SER A 113 29.25 19.84 36.53
N THR A 114 29.19 21.10 36.98
CA THR A 114 28.27 22.09 36.39
C THR A 114 28.67 22.41 34.95
N LEU A 115 29.97 22.63 34.69
CA LEU A 115 30.50 22.86 33.34
C LEU A 115 30.18 21.70 32.40
N GLN A 116 30.45 20.46 32.83
CA GLN A 116 30.15 19.28 32.03
C GLN A 116 28.64 19.19 31.71
N LYS A 117 27.79 19.43 32.72
CA LYS A 117 26.33 19.42 32.51
C LYS A 117 25.89 20.47 31.49
N THR A 118 26.46 21.68 31.53
CA THR A 118 26.14 22.73 30.53
C THR A 118 26.64 22.38 29.13
N LEU A 119 27.80 21.73 29.00
CA LEU A 119 28.31 21.24 27.72
C LEU A 119 27.40 20.16 27.14
N ASP A 120 26.96 19.21 27.98
CA ASP A 120 26.04 18.14 27.58
C ASP A 120 24.68 18.72 27.15
N GLN A 121 24.18 19.74 27.86
CA GLN A 121 22.96 20.47 27.49
C GLN A 121 23.12 21.18 26.14
N GLY A 122 24.24 21.87 25.91
CA GLY A 122 24.55 22.53 24.63
C GLY A 122 24.62 21.54 23.48
N ALA A 123 25.31 20.41 23.68
CA ALA A 123 25.43 19.36 22.67
C ALA A 123 24.08 18.70 22.37
N THR A 124 23.26 18.47 23.40
CA THR A 124 21.91 17.90 23.25
C THR A 124 21.00 18.85 22.49
N ALA A 125 20.98 20.13 22.85
CA ALA A 125 20.19 21.15 22.16
C ALA A 125 20.63 21.33 20.70
N LEU A 126 21.95 21.32 20.44
CA LEU A 126 22.49 21.38 19.08
C LEU A 126 22.05 20.17 18.24
N ALA A 127 22.13 18.97 18.81
CA ALA A 127 21.65 17.75 18.14
C ALA A 127 20.13 17.76 17.89
N ALA A 128 19.36 18.44 18.74
CA ALA A 128 17.93 18.63 18.58
C ALA A 128 17.57 19.78 17.60
N ASN A 129 18.55 20.50 17.04
CA ASN A 129 18.36 21.73 16.25
C ASN A 129 17.72 22.89 17.05
N GLU A 130 17.86 22.89 18.37
CA GLU A 130 17.42 23.97 19.26
C GLU A 130 18.55 25.00 19.42
N PHE A 131 18.84 25.73 18.35
CA PHE A 131 20.04 26.57 18.25
C PHE A 131 20.13 27.68 19.31
N GLU A 132 19.02 28.31 19.71
CA GLU A 132 19.03 29.32 20.78
C GLU A 132 19.39 28.71 22.14
N ALA A 133 18.84 27.54 22.47
CA ALA A 133 19.13 26.84 23.72
C ALA A 133 20.59 26.32 23.73
N ALA A 134 21.08 25.83 22.59
CA ALA A 134 22.46 25.41 22.42
C ALA A 134 23.44 26.57 22.62
N MET A 135 23.17 27.71 21.99
CA MET A 135 23.95 28.94 22.13
C MET A 135 24.02 29.39 23.59
N ALA A 136 22.88 29.49 24.27
CA ALA A 136 22.81 29.89 25.67
C ALA A 136 23.60 28.94 26.59
N ALA A 137 23.53 27.63 26.35
CA ALA A 137 24.25 26.63 27.14
C ALA A 137 25.78 26.71 26.93
N TYR A 138 26.24 26.92 25.69
CA TYR A 138 27.67 27.10 25.39
C TYR A 138 28.21 28.44 25.90
N GLU A 139 27.45 29.53 25.81
CA GLU A 139 27.81 30.81 26.42
C GLU A 139 27.91 30.70 27.94
N GLN A 140 26.98 29.97 28.57
CA GLN A 140 27.05 29.68 30.00
C GLN A 140 28.30 28.85 30.35
N ALA A 141 28.65 27.83 29.55
CA ALA A 141 29.88 27.06 29.72
C ALA A 141 31.14 27.95 29.61
N LEU A 142 31.18 28.89 28.65
CA LEU A 142 32.27 29.85 28.50
C LEU A 142 32.34 30.87 29.64
N SER A 143 31.22 31.18 30.30
CA SER A 143 31.23 32.02 31.50
C SER A 143 31.88 31.33 32.70
N LEU A 144 31.83 29.99 32.76
CA LEU A 144 32.45 29.17 33.80
C LEU A 144 33.93 28.90 33.50
N ASP A 145 34.25 28.64 32.23
CA ASP A 145 35.61 28.44 31.73
C ASP A 145 35.79 29.07 30.33
N PRO A 146 36.31 30.31 30.25
CA PRO A 146 36.46 31.03 28.98
C PRO A 146 37.40 30.35 27.97
N GLY A 147 38.30 29.47 28.44
CA GLY A 147 39.26 28.74 27.61
C GLY A 147 38.73 27.40 27.10
N ASN A 148 37.47 27.06 27.38
CA ASN A 148 36.94 25.74 27.06
C ASN A 148 36.76 25.54 25.54
N ALA A 149 37.61 24.71 24.93
CA ALA A 149 37.59 24.45 23.49
C ALA A 149 36.25 23.87 23.00
N ALA A 150 35.65 22.93 23.74
CA ALA A 150 34.39 22.30 23.35
C ALA A 150 33.23 23.30 23.31
N ALA A 151 33.19 24.25 24.24
CA ALA A 151 32.18 25.31 24.23
C ALA A 151 32.40 26.31 23.08
N GLN A 152 33.66 26.66 22.76
CA GLN A 152 33.99 27.54 21.63
C GLN A 152 33.63 26.90 20.29
N GLU A 153 33.99 25.62 20.11
CA GLU A 153 33.65 24.83 18.92
C GLU A 153 32.14 24.67 18.77
N GLY A 154 31.44 24.32 19.84
CA GLY A 154 29.99 24.20 19.87
C GLY A 154 29.28 25.51 19.50
N LEU A 155 29.74 26.63 20.06
CA LEU A 155 29.20 27.96 19.74
C LEU A 155 29.45 28.34 18.27
N ALA A 156 30.64 28.10 17.74
CA ALA A 156 30.96 28.34 16.33
C ALA A 156 30.08 27.48 15.40
N GLN A 157 29.84 26.21 15.76
CA GLN A 157 28.96 25.32 15.02
C GLN A 157 27.51 25.82 15.02
N VAL A 158 26.99 26.25 16.18
CA VAL A 158 25.65 26.86 16.29
C VAL A 158 25.54 28.11 15.40
N GLN A 159 26.53 29.01 15.46
CA GLN A 159 26.54 30.24 14.66
C GLN A 159 26.54 29.94 13.15
N GLN A 160 27.33 28.95 12.71
CA GLN A 160 27.33 28.52 11.31
C GLN A 160 25.96 27.99 10.88
N GLN A 161 25.30 27.17 11.71
CA GLN A 161 23.97 26.64 11.42
C GLN A 161 22.91 27.75 11.33
N LEU A 162 22.98 28.77 12.19
CA LEU A 162 22.07 29.92 12.15
C LEU A 162 22.21 30.75 10.87
N VAL A 163 23.43 30.90 10.36
CA VAL A 163 23.67 31.59 9.07
C VAL A 163 23.02 30.82 7.92
N LEU A 164 23.19 29.49 7.89
CA LEU A 164 22.55 28.63 6.88
C LEU A 164 21.02 28.67 6.99
N GLN A 165 20.49 28.65 8.22
CA GLN A 165 19.05 28.74 8.47
C GLN A 165 18.46 30.06 7.96
N ARG A 166 19.13 31.19 8.23
CA ARG A 166 18.64 32.50 7.76
C ARG A 166 18.60 32.57 6.24
N ARG A 167 19.65 32.11 5.56
CA ARG A 167 19.71 32.05 4.09
C ARG A 167 18.60 31.17 3.51
N TYR A 168 18.31 30.05 4.17
CA TYR A 168 17.19 29.19 3.80
C TYR A 168 15.84 29.89 3.96
N GLU A 169 15.61 30.58 5.08
CA GLU A 169 14.38 31.34 5.32
C GLU A 169 14.19 32.48 4.31
N GLU A 170 15.26 33.19 3.96
CA GLU A 170 15.27 34.20 2.90
C GLU A 170 14.87 33.60 1.54
N ALA A 171 15.43 32.45 1.17
CA ALA A 171 15.06 31.76 -0.07
C ALA A 171 13.59 31.33 -0.08
N LEU A 172 13.04 30.88 1.05
CA LEU A 172 11.61 30.58 1.18
C LEU A 172 10.74 31.83 1.06
N ALA A 173 11.17 32.97 1.62
CA ALA A 173 10.47 34.24 1.49
C ALA A 173 10.43 34.70 0.02
N GLN A 174 11.51 34.52 -0.73
CA GLN A 174 11.56 34.79 -2.18
C GLN A 174 10.56 33.91 -2.95
N LEU A 175 10.41 32.63 -2.60
CA LEU A 175 9.38 31.77 -3.19
C LEU A 175 7.96 32.29 -2.92
N GLN A 176 7.69 32.74 -1.69
CA GLN A 176 6.39 33.31 -1.33
C GLN A 176 6.10 34.64 -2.03
N ALA A 177 7.14 35.44 -2.28
CA ALA A 177 7.05 36.68 -3.06
C ALA A 177 6.89 36.44 -4.57
N GLY A 178 7.00 35.20 -5.04
CA GLY A 178 6.97 34.85 -6.48
C GLY A 178 8.30 35.11 -7.19
N GLU A 179 9.36 35.48 -6.47
CA GLU A 179 10.72 35.70 -6.99
C GLU A 179 11.47 34.37 -7.20
N ARG A 180 10.87 33.50 -8.00
CA ARG A 180 11.27 32.09 -8.12
C ARG A 180 12.71 31.91 -8.59
N ALA A 181 13.17 32.73 -9.54
CA ALA A 181 14.54 32.64 -10.06
C ALA A 181 15.59 33.00 -8.98
N ALA A 182 15.31 34.03 -8.18
CA ALA A 182 16.16 34.42 -7.06
C ALA A 182 16.20 33.32 -5.99
N ALA A 183 15.04 32.73 -5.67
CA ALA A 183 14.94 31.62 -4.73
C ALA A 183 15.72 30.38 -5.17
N ILE A 184 15.62 30.00 -6.45
CA ILE A 184 16.38 28.88 -7.00
C ILE A 184 17.88 29.14 -6.86
N ALA A 185 18.36 30.33 -7.27
CA ALA A 185 19.76 30.70 -7.14
C ALA A 185 20.24 30.68 -5.67
N ALA A 186 19.43 31.17 -4.74
CA ALA A 186 19.73 31.15 -3.31
C ALA A 186 19.81 29.72 -2.76
N LEU A 187 18.90 28.83 -3.16
CA LEU A 187 18.91 27.41 -2.77
C LEU A 187 20.07 26.63 -3.39
N GLU A 188 20.43 26.91 -4.65
CA GLU A 188 21.61 26.33 -5.32
C GLU A 188 22.89 26.69 -4.59
N GLN A 189 23.04 27.97 -4.23
CA GLN A 189 24.20 28.41 -3.46
C GLN A 189 24.23 27.80 -2.06
N LEU A 190 23.07 27.64 -1.41
CA LEU A 190 22.97 26.99 -0.11
C LEU A 190 23.33 25.50 -0.16
N GLU A 191 22.90 24.78 -1.20
CA GLU A 191 23.26 23.37 -1.42
C GLU A 191 24.76 23.22 -1.74
N ALA A 192 25.35 24.17 -2.47
CA ALA A 192 26.79 24.17 -2.76
C ALA A 192 27.63 24.41 -1.48
N ASP A 193 27.18 25.32 -0.62
CA ASP A 193 27.89 25.66 0.63
C ASP A 193 27.67 24.60 1.74
N ALA A 194 26.49 23.98 1.78
CA ALA A 194 26.12 22.98 2.78
C ALA A 194 25.24 21.87 2.17
N PRO A 195 25.84 20.86 1.51
CA PRO A 195 25.11 19.77 0.87
C PRO A 195 24.23 19.01 1.87
N GLY A 196 22.98 18.73 1.48
CA GLY A 196 22.03 18.01 2.33
C GLY A 196 21.49 18.81 3.53
N PHE A 197 21.68 20.14 3.56
CA PHE A 197 21.06 20.98 4.57
C PHE A 197 19.53 20.95 4.43
N ARG A 198 18.85 20.38 5.44
CA ARG A 198 17.37 20.26 5.50
C ARG A 198 16.77 19.58 4.26
N ASP A 199 15.84 20.23 3.57
CA ASP A 199 15.15 19.75 2.36
C ASP A 199 15.59 20.51 1.09
N VAL A 200 16.70 21.26 1.14
CA VAL A 200 17.15 22.15 0.05
C VAL A 200 17.25 21.41 -1.28
N GLY A 201 18.04 20.33 -1.37
CA GLY A 201 18.16 19.53 -2.59
C GLY A 201 16.81 18.98 -3.10
N LYS A 202 15.92 18.53 -2.22
CA LYS A 202 14.57 18.03 -2.61
C LYS A 202 13.72 19.17 -3.19
N ARG A 203 13.78 20.34 -2.56
CA ARG A 203 13.01 21.52 -2.97
C ARG A 203 13.53 22.09 -4.27
N LEU A 204 14.85 22.13 -4.45
CA LEU A 204 15.49 22.53 -5.70
C LEU A 204 15.07 21.62 -6.86
N ALA A 205 15.11 20.29 -6.65
CA ALA A 205 14.67 19.32 -7.65
C ALA A 205 13.19 19.52 -8.04
N ALA A 206 12.31 19.79 -7.07
CA ALA A 206 10.90 20.08 -7.35
C ALA A 206 10.72 21.38 -8.16
N LEU A 207 11.44 22.45 -7.79
CA LEU A 207 11.37 23.74 -8.48
C LEU A 207 11.89 23.66 -9.93
N GLN A 208 12.96 22.91 -10.14
CA GLN A 208 13.55 22.66 -11.46
C GLN A 208 12.60 21.81 -12.33
N ALA A 209 12.03 20.72 -11.79
CA ALA A 209 11.08 19.87 -12.50
C ALA A 209 9.85 20.66 -13.00
N GLU A 210 9.30 21.55 -12.18
CA GLU A 210 8.22 22.45 -12.59
C GLU A 210 8.62 23.40 -13.73
N THR A 211 9.87 23.89 -13.71
CA THR A 211 10.40 24.77 -14.77
C THR A 211 10.57 24.01 -16.08
N GLU A 212 11.07 22.77 -16.02
CA GLU A 212 11.17 21.88 -17.18
C GLU A 212 9.80 21.59 -17.79
N ILE A 213 8.79 21.30 -16.97
CA ILE A 213 7.41 21.06 -17.42
C ILE A 213 6.85 22.30 -18.14
N ALA A 214 7.05 23.49 -17.57
CA ALA A 214 6.61 24.74 -18.20
C ALA A 214 7.33 24.99 -19.54
N HIS A 215 8.63 24.73 -19.61
CA HIS A 215 9.40 24.86 -20.84
C HIS A 215 8.93 23.86 -21.90
N LEU A 216 8.72 22.60 -21.53
CA LEU A 216 8.23 21.55 -22.42
C LEU A 216 6.84 21.89 -22.98
N TYR A 217 5.92 22.41 -22.16
CA TYR A 217 4.63 22.92 -22.62
C TYR A 217 4.80 24.07 -23.62
N SER A 218 5.71 25.02 -23.35
CA SER A 218 5.94 26.14 -24.28
C SER A 218 6.47 25.69 -25.64
N GLN A 219 7.37 24.70 -25.67
CA GLN A 219 7.86 24.10 -26.91
C GLN A 219 6.74 23.37 -27.65
N ALA A 220 5.94 22.58 -26.92
CA ALA A 220 4.81 21.85 -27.50
C ALA A 220 3.81 22.80 -28.16
N ASN A 221 3.50 23.93 -27.50
CA ASN A 221 2.61 24.94 -28.04
C ASN A 221 3.23 25.64 -29.27
N ALA A 222 4.55 25.90 -29.28
CA ALA A 222 5.21 26.46 -30.46
C ALA A 222 5.12 25.51 -31.67
N ALA A 223 5.38 24.21 -31.47
CA ALA A 223 5.21 23.20 -32.52
C ALA A 223 3.75 23.10 -33.00
N PHE A 224 2.80 23.20 -32.08
CA PHE A 224 1.37 23.21 -32.40
C PHE A 224 0.99 24.39 -33.29
N GLN A 225 1.45 25.61 -32.95
CA GLN A 225 1.20 26.81 -33.74
C GLN A 225 1.91 26.78 -35.11
N ALA A 226 3.04 26.10 -35.21
CA ALA A 226 3.77 25.89 -36.46
C ALA A 226 3.11 24.85 -37.38
N GLY A 227 2.09 24.10 -36.90
CA GLY A 227 1.48 23.00 -37.62
C GLY A 227 2.37 21.75 -37.71
N GLU A 228 3.39 21.65 -36.87
CA GLU A 228 4.28 20.48 -36.81
C GLU A 228 3.63 19.38 -35.96
N TRP A 229 2.63 18.69 -36.52
CA TRP A 229 1.75 17.78 -35.76
C TRP A 229 2.50 16.61 -35.11
N ALA A 230 3.47 16.02 -35.80
CA ALA A 230 4.27 14.93 -35.25
C ALA A 230 5.08 15.37 -34.01
N GLU A 231 5.70 16.55 -34.09
CA GLU A 231 6.50 17.12 -33.01
C GLU A 231 5.62 17.57 -31.84
N THR A 232 4.46 18.16 -32.15
CA THR A 232 3.40 18.49 -31.20
C THR A 232 2.96 17.28 -30.38
N ILE A 233 2.61 16.18 -31.05
CA ILE A 233 2.22 14.92 -30.39
C ILE A 233 3.35 14.43 -29.49
N ARG A 234 4.59 14.41 -29.99
CA ARG A 234 5.76 13.96 -29.24
C ARG A 234 5.98 14.78 -27.96
N LEU A 235 5.91 16.11 -28.06
CA LEU A 235 6.16 17.02 -26.94
C LEU A 235 5.03 16.98 -25.91
N TYR A 236 3.76 16.99 -26.34
CA TYR A 236 2.63 16.92 -25.41
C TYR A 236 2.48 15.53 -24.76
N GLU A 237 2.76 14.43 -25.46
CA GLU A 237 2.78 13.10 -24.83
C GLU A 237 3.93 12.95 -23.84
N ASN A 238 5.11 13.53 -24.12
CA ASN A 238 6.20 13.62 -23.15
C ASN A 238 5.76 14.42 -21.91
N LEU A 239 5.13 15.57 -22.11
CA LEU A 239 4.59 16.39 -21.02
C LEU A 239 3.62 15.58 -20.16
N ARG A 240 2.64 14.90 -20.78
CA ARG A 240 1.63 14.09 -20.09
C ARG A 240 2.25 12.90 -19.34
N SER A 241 3.32 12.32 -19.86
CA SER A 241 4.06 11.23 -19.20
C SER A 241 4.81 11.69 -17.94
N ARG A 242 5.25 12.96 -17.90
CA ARG A 242 5.95 13.56 -16.76
C ARG A 242 4.99 14.15 -15.73
N ASN A 243 3.92 14.79 -16.19
CA ASN A 243 2.88 15.37 -15.35
C ASN A 243 1.55 15.38 -16.10
N SER A 244 0.67 14.43 -15.75
CA SER A 244 -0.65 14.26 -16.37
C SER A 244 -1.62 15.40 -16.07
N ASP A 245 -1.41 16.11 -14.96
CA ASP A 245 -2.37 17.09 -14.43
C ASP A 245 -2.07 18.51 -14.92
N TYR A 246 -0.85 18.75 -15.41
CA TYR A 246 -0.42 20.06 -15.89
C TYR A 246 -1.20 20.49 -17.12
N ARG A 247 -2.13 21.44 -16.94
CA ARG A 247 -2.98 22.01 -18.01
C ARG A 247 -3.66 20.92 -18.85
N SER A 248 -4.06 19.82 -18.21
CA SER A 248 -4.54 18.60 -18.87
C SER A 248 -5.63 18.86 -19.93
N ALA A 249 -6.61 19.71 -19.62
CA ALA A 249 -7.67 20.06 -20.56
C ALA A 249 -7.16 20.77 -21.84
N GLU A 250 -6.20 21.68 -21.72
CA GLU A 250 -5.60 22.38 -22.86
C GLU A 250 -4.72 21.44 -23.69
N VAL A 251 -3.96 20.58 -23.00
CA VAL A 251 -3.09 19.58 -23.61
C VAL A 251 -3.90 18.54 -24.37
N ASP A 252 -4.97 18.00 -23.78
CA ASP A 252 -5.84 17.01 -24.42
C ASP A 252 -6.59 17.61 -25.62
N ALA A 253 -7.03 18.88 -25.53
CA ALA A 253 -7.63 19.57 -26.66
C ALA A 253 -6.63 19.73 -27.83
N SER A 254 -5.39 20.13 -27.53
CA SER A 254 -4.33 20.31 -28.52
C SER A 254 -3.89 18.98 -29.13
N LEU A 255 -3.73 17.94 -28.32
CA LEU A 255 -3.45 16.58 -28.77
C LEU A 255 -4.56 16.03 -29.66
N ALA A 256 -5.84 16.25 -29.31
CA ALA A 256 -6.94 15.81 -30.14
C ALA A 256 -6.90 16.43 -31.54
N GLN A 257 -6.59 17.73 -31.63
CA GLN A 257 -6.41 18.40 -32.92
C GLN A 257 -5.18 17.89 -33.68
N ALA A 258 -4.06 17.71 -33.00
CA ALA A 258 -2.83 17.18 -33.60
C ALA A 258 -3.01 15.75 -34.12
N TYR A 259 -3.71 14.88 -33.37
CA TYR A 259 -4.04 13.53 -33.80
C TYR A 259 -4.95 13.52 -35.03
N ARG A 260 -5.98 14.38 -35.06
CA ARG A 260 -6.82 14.51 -36.26
C ARG A 260 -6.00 14.95 -37.47
N ALA A 261 -5.20 16.00 -37.33
CA ALA A 261 -4.40 16.54 -38.43
C ALA A 261 -3.35 15.54 -38.95
N ALA A 262 -2.68 14.81 -38.06
CA ALA A 262 -1.75 13.75 -38.43
C ALA A 262 -2.45 12.59 -39.17
N ALA A 263 -3.66 12.21 -38.74
CA ALA A 263 -4.46 11.21 -39.43
C ALA A 263 -4.86 11.68 -40.83
N ASP A 264 -5.35 12.93 -40.96
CA ASP A 264 -5.74 13.52 -42.25
C ASP A 264 -4.57 13.60 -43.24
N GLU A 265 -3.40 14.01 -42.75
CA GLU A 265 -2.18 14.04 -43.56
C GLU A 265 -1.81 12.64 -44.07
N ALA A 266 -1.86 11.63 -43.21
CA ALA A 266 -1.60 10.25 -43.59
C ALA A 266 -2.66 9.72 -44.58
N LEU A 267 -3.94 9.98 -44.34
CA LEU A 267 -5.03 9.55 -45.23
C LEU A 267 -4.94 10.18 -46.62
N SER A 268 -4.43 11.41 -46.73
CA SER A 268 -4.23 12.09 -48.02
C SER A 268 -3.23 11.37 -48.94
N ARG A 269 -2.36 10.52 -48.39
CA ARG A 269 -1.31 9.80 -49.12
C ARG A 269 -1.68 8.35 -49.44
N VAL A 270 -2.83 7.85 -48.98
CA VAL A 270 -3.21 6.42 -49.10
C VAL A 270 -3.35 5.96 -50.55
N SER A 271 -3.67 6.85 -51.49
CA SER A 271 -3.72 6.50 -52.92
C SER A 271 -2.34 6.22 -53.52
N GLU A 272 -1.26 6.70 -52.91
CA GLU A 272 0.11 6.60 -53.42
C GLU A 272 1.00 5.68 -52.57
N ASP A 273 0.74 5.58 -51.27
CA ASP A 273 1.50 4.78 -50.31
C ASP A 273 0.58 3.84 -49.52
N ALA A 274 0.75 2.53 -49.75
CA ALA A 274 0.00 1.49 -49.05
C ALA A 274 0.22 1.50 -47.52
N ASN A 275 1.37 2.00 -47.05
CA ASN A 275 1.68 2.09 -45.61
C ASN A 275 1.00 3.28 -44.93
N ALA A 276 0.56 4.28 -45.69
CA ALA A 276 -0.04 5.50 -45.15
C ALA A 276 -1.36 5.21 -44.41
N LEU A 277 -2.08 4.14 -44.77
CA LEU A 277 -3.29 3.71 -44.08
C LEU A 277 -2.98 3.27 -42.64
N GLY A 278 -1.91 2.50 -42.44
CA GLY A 278 -1.44 2.10 -41.11
C GLY A 278 -1.00 3.31 -40.28
N ALA A 279 -0.32 4.27 -40.91
CA ALA A 279 0.13 5.50 -40.26
C ALA A 279 -1.04 6.40 -39.79
N ALA A 280 -2.20 6.33 -40.47
CA ALA A 280 -3.40 7.08 -40.09
C ALA A 280 -4.18 6.46 -38.92
N LEU A 281 -4.16 5.12 -38.77
CA LEU A 281 -4.96 4.42 -37.75
C LEU A 281 -4.49 4.70 -36.32
N ASP A 282 -3.18 4.77 -36.09
CA ASP A 282 -2.63 5.01 -34.76
C ASP A 282 -3.05 6.36 -34.14
N PRO A 283 -2.91 7.51 -34.83
CA PRO A 283 -3.40 8.77 -34.29
C PRO A 283 -4.93 8.78 -34.12
N LEU A 284 -5.71 8.15 -34.99
CA LEU A 284 -7.17 8.03 -34.82
C LEU A 284 -7.56 7.22 -33.58
N ARG A 285 -6.86 6.11 -33.31
CA ARG A 285 -7.10 5.30 -32.09
C ARG A 285 -6.81 6.11 -30.83
N ARG A 286 -5.73 6.88 -30.81
CA ARG A 286 -5.41 7.78 -29.69
C ARG A 286 -6.45 8.90 -29.55
N LEU A 287 -6.92 9.44 -30.67
CA LEU A 287 -8.02 10.41 -30.68
C LEU A 287 -9.31 9.82 -30.10
N ALA A 288 -9.65 8.57 -30.44
CA ALA A 288 -10.80 7.86 -29.87
C ALA A 288 -10.68 7.64 -28.36
N GLN A 289 -9.46 7.41 -27.85
CA GLN A 289 -9.20 7.32 -26.40
C GLN A 289 -9.40 8.65 -25.69
N LEU A 290 -9.02 9.78 -26.32
CA LEU A 290 -9.28 11.12 -25.80
C LEU A 290 -10.77 11.51 -25.87
N ARG A 291 -11.50 10.99 -26.86
CA ARG A 291 -12.91 11.28 -27.11
C ARG A 291 -13.75 10.01 -27.22
N PRO A 292 -13.94 9.25 -26.13
CA PRO A 292 -14.59 7.94 -26.17
C PRO A 292 -16.09 7.99 -26.53
N THR A 293 -16.72 9.16 -26.40
CA THR A 293 -18.13 9.37 -26.74
C THR A 293 -18.34 9.72 -28.21
N ASP A 294 -17.29 10.04 -28.95
CA ASP A 294 -17.36 10.41 -30.35
C ASP A 294 -17.44 9.15 -31.24
N ARG A 295 -18.68 8.78 -31.55
CA ARG A 295 -18.98 7.60 -32.38
C ARG A 295 -18.46 7.74 -33.82
N ALA A 296 -18.25 8.95 -34.32
CA ALA A 296 -17.81 9.16 -35.69
C ALA A 296 -16.38 8.63 -35.87
N ILE A 297 -15.49 8.87 -34.90
CA ILE A 297 -14.10 8.39 -34.93
C ILE A 297 -14.07 6.85 -34.92
N VAL A 298 -14.88 6.22 -34.08
CA VAL A 298 -14.95 4.74 -34.01
C VAL A 298 -15.44 4.14 -35.32
N GLN A 299 -16.44 4.76 -35.95
CA GLN A 299 -16.96 4.33 -37.26
C GLN A 299 -15.91 4.51 -38.36
N GLU A 300 -15.18 5.63 -38.35
CA GLU A 300 -14.09 5.90 -39.29
C GLU A 300 -12.96 4.86 -39.16
N ILE A 301 -12.49 4.58 -37.93
CA ILE A 301 -11.49 3.53 -37.67
C ILE A 301 -11.98 2.17 -38.19
N THR A 302 -13.23 1.82 -37.90
CA THR A 302 -13.82 0.54 -38.34
C THR A 302 -13.87 0.44 -39.87
N ALA A 303 -14.22 1.52 -40.56
CA ALA A 303 -14.22 1.59 -42.01
C ALA A 303 -12.79 1.42 -42.57
N LEU A 304 -11.81 2.13 -42.01
CA LEU A 304 -10.40 2.04 -42.43
C LEU A 304 -9.82 0.64 -42.19
N GLU A 305 -10.11 0.00 -41.05
CA GLU A 305 -9.65 -1.37 -40.75
C GLU A 305 -10.34 -2.42 -41.62
N THR A 306 -11.61 -2.20 -41.99
CA THR A 306 -12.32 -3.08 -42.92
C THR A 306 -11.75 -2.96 -44.33
N PHE A 307 -11.46 -1.73 -44.75
CA PHE A 307 -10.77 -1.46 -46.01
C PHE A 307 -9.38 -2.10 -46.04
N GLN A 308 -8.59 -1.96 -44.98
CA GLN A 308 -7.27 -2.58 -44.85
C GLN A 308 -7.34 -4.10 -45.00
N ARG A 309 -8.21 -4.78 -44.23
CA ARG A 309 -8.38 -6.23 -44.31
C ARG A 309 -8.86 -6.69 -45.68
N GLY A 310 -9.70 -5.89 -46.34
CA GLY A 310 -10.15 -6.15 -47.70
C GLY A 310 -9.00 -6.08 -48.71
N GLN A 311 -8.14 -5.07 -48.60
CA GLN A 311 -6.93 -4.97 -49.44
C GLN A 311 -5.96 -6.12 -49.19
N GLU A 312 -5.64 -6.42 -47.93
CA GLU A 312 -4.76 -7.54 -47.56
C GLU A 312 -5.25 -8.88 -48.12
N ALA A 313 -6.57 -9.11 -48.11
CA ALA A 313 -7.16 -10.31 -48.72
C ALA A 313 -6.97 -10.34 -50.25
N ILE A 314 -7.15 -9.20 -50.93
CA ILE A 314 -6.95 -9.07 -52.38
C ILE A 314 -5.49 -9.26 -52.75
N ASP A 315 -4.57 -8.64 -52.01
CA ASP A 315 -3.13 -8.74 -52.23
C ASP A 315 -2.62 -10.16 -51.96
N ALA A 316 -3.27 -10.90 -51.04
CA ALA A 316 -3.04 -12.33 -50.83
C ALA A 316 -3.67 -13.24 -51.91
N GLY A 317 -4.29 -12.68 -52.95
CA GLY A 317 -4.95 -13.40 -54.04
C GLY A 317 -6.35 -13.91 -53.72
N ASN A 318 -6.90 -13.60 -52.54
CA ASN A 318 -8.25 -14.00 -52.13
C ASN A 318 -9.28 -12.93 -52.51
N GLY A 319 -9.56 -12.83 -53.82
CA GLY A 319 -10.50 -11.86 -54.37
C GLY A 319 -11.92 -11.96 -53.80
N GLN A 320 -12.41 -13.16 -53.49
CA GLN A 320 -13.74 -13.35 -52.89
C GLN A 320 -13.81 -12.73 -51.50
N ARG A 321 -12.86 -13.07 -50.60
CA ARG A 321 -12.84 -12.53 -49.24
C ARG A 321 -12.67 -11.01 -49.24
N GLY A 322 -11.86 -10.49 -50.15
CA GLY A 322 -11.72 -9.05 -50.36
C GLY A 322 -13.04 -8.39 -50.73
N LEU A 323 -13.76 -8.93 -51.72
CA LEU A 323 -15.05 -8.39 -52.14
C LEU A 323 -16.13 -8.49 -51.05
N ASP A 324 -16.17 -9.58 -50.28
CA ASP A 324 -17.13 -9.74 -49.18
C ASP A 324 -16.99 -8.62 -48.13
N LEU A 325 -15.76 -8.16 -47.88
CA LEU A 325 -15.48 -7.06 -46.96
C LEU A 325 -15.75 -5.69 -47.58
N LEU A 326 -15.42 -5.50 -48.86
CA LEU A 326 -15.39 -4.18 -49.49
C LEU A 326 -16.69 -3.77 -50.19
N LEU A 327 -17.47 -4.72 -50.72
CA LEU A 327 -18.71 -4.41 -51.44
C LEU A 327 -19.75 -3.67 -50.58
N PRO A 328 -20.04 -4.08 -49.33
CA PRO A 328 -20.98 -3.35 -48.48
C PRO A 328 -20.55 -1.90 -48.19
N MET A 329 -19.25 -1.63 -48.20
CA MET A 329 -18.71 -0.26 -48.09
C MET A 329 -18.88 0.50 -49.40
N TYR A 330 -18.55 -0.14 -50.52
CA TYR A 330 -18.58 0.49 -51.84
C TYR A 330 -20.01 0.88 -52.25
N GLU A 331 -21.01 0.08 -51.91
CA GLU A 331 -22.42 0.41 -52.14
C GLU A 331 -22.86 1.69 -51.40
N LYS A 332 -22.26 1.97 -50.24
CA LYS A 332 -22.58 3.15 -49.41
C LYS A 332 -21.74 4.38 -49.78
N GLN A 333 -20.45 4.18 -50.05
CA GLN A 333 -19.50 5.26 -50.31
C GLN A 333 -18.48 4.84 -51.38
N PRO A 334 -18.83 4.91 -52.68
CA PRO A 334 -17.95 4.50 -53.77
C PRO A 334 -16.62 5.27 -53.83
N ASP A 335 -16.64 6.54 -53.42
CA ASP A 335 -15.50 7.46 -53.46
C ASP A 335 -14.66 7.43 -52.16
N PHE A 336 -14.82 6.40 -51.33
CA PHE A 336 -14.05 6.29 -50.08
C PHE A 336 -12.54 6.31 -50.35
N LEU A 337 -11.84 7.18 -49.60
CA LEU A 337 -10.42 7.48 -49.75
C LEU A 337 -10.05 7.89 -51.19
N HIS A 338 -10.79 8.85 -51.75
CA HIS A 338 -10.56 9.40 -53.09
C HIS A 338 -10.55 8.31 -54.18
N GLY A 339 -11.49 7.35 -54.08
CA GLY A 339 -11.66 6.25 -55.03
C GLY A 339 -10.76 5.03 -54.80
N ALA A 340 -9.92 5.00 -53.75
CA ALA A 340 -9.10 3.82 -53.45
C ALA A 340 -9.94 2.56 -53.17
N LEU A 341 -11.13 2.72 -52.58
CA LEU A 341 -12.09 1.62 -52.42
C LEU A 341 -12.57 1.06 -53.76
N ALA A 342 -12.94 1.93 -54.70
CA ALA A 342 -13.35 1.51 -56.03
C ALA A 342 -12.22 0.75 -56.75
N ALA A 343 -10.97 1.22 -56.63
CA ALA A 343 -9.81 0.54 -57.19
C ALA A 343 -9.58 -0.85 -56.57
N ALA A 344 -9.78 -1.01 -55.26
CA ALA A 344 -9.70 -2.30 -54.59
C ALA A 344 -10.82 -3.26 -55.05
N VAL A 345 -12.07 -2.81 -55.10
CA VAL A 345 -13.21 -3.62 -55.59
C VAL A 345 -12.99 -4.04 -57.04
N TYR A 346 -12.50 -3.15 -57.89
CA TYR A 346 -12.12 -3.46 -59.28
C TYR A 346 -11.10 -4.60 -59.34
N ARG A 347 -9.99 -4.49 -58.58
CA ARG A 347 -8.96 -5.54 -58.49
C ARG A 347 -9.54 -6.86 -57.96
N GLY A 348 -10.42 -6.82 -56.97
CA GLY A 348 -11.09 -8.00 -56.41
C GLY A 348 -11.88 -8.79 -57.46
N TYR A 349 -12.67 -8.09 -58.30
CA TYR A 349 -13.41 -8.74 -59.38
C TYR A 349 -12.50 -9.31 -60.47
N LEU A 350 -11.41 -8.62 -60.81
CA LEU A 350 -10.41 -9.12 -61.76
C LEU A 350 -9.78 -10.44 -61.27
N LEU A 351 -9.33 -10.48 -60.01
CA LEU A 351 -8.76 -11.67 -59.37
C LEU A 351 -9.73 -12.85 -59.33
N LEU A 352 -11.00 -12.60 -59.00
CA LEU A 352 -12.01 -13.64 -58.97
C LEU A 352 -12.30 -14.17 -60.39
N GLY A 353 -12.32 -13.29 -61.39
CA GLY A 353 -12.42 -13.67 -62.79
C GLY A 353 -11.26 -14.57 -63.23
N ASP A 354 -10.01 -14.21 -62.89
CA ASP A 354 -8.82 -15.00 -63.23
C ASP A 354 -8.88 -16.40 -62.61
N ALA A 355 -9.28 -16.48 -61.34
CA ALA A 355 -9.43 -17.76 -60.64
C ALA A 355 -10.48 -18.66 -61.32
N LEU A 356 -11.61 -18.10 -61.77
CA LEU A 356 -12.65 -18.84 -62.49
C LEU A 356 -12.18 -19.30 -63.88
N VAL A 357 -11.37 -18.50 -64.58
CA VAL A 357 -10.72 -18.93 -65.84
C VAL A 357 -9.82 -20.12 -65.60
N GLN A 358 -9.02 -20.11 -64.54
CA GLN A 358 -8.14 -21.24 -64.17
C GLN A 358 -8.94 -22.51 -63.84
N GLN A 359 -10.14 -22.35 -63.27
CA GLN A 359 -11.07 -23.46 -62.99
C GLN A 359 -11.85 -23.94 -64.23
N GLY A 360 -11.73 -23.24 -65.36
CA GLY A 360 -12.44 -23.56 -66.61
C GLY A 360 -13.86 -22.98 -66.69
N ASP A 361 -14.34 -22.25 -65.68
CA ASP A 361 -15.67 -21.62 -65.69
C ASP A 361 -15.62 -20.24 -66.37
N ARG A 362 -15.55 -20.29 -67.70
CA ARG A 362 -15.50 -19.09 -68.55
C ARG A 362 -16.75 -18.23 -68.47
N LEU A 363 -17.93 -18.82 -68.24
CA LEU A 363 -19.18 -18.06 -68.15
C LEU A 363 -19.20 -17.21 -66.89
N GLN A 364 -18.85 -17.79 -65.74
CA GLN A 364 -18.76 -17.03 -64.50
C GLN A 364 -17.61 -16.04 -64.52
N ALA A 365 -16.47 -16.38 -65.13
CA ALA A 365 -15.36 -15.44 -65.32
C ALA A 365 -15.79 -14.20 -66.12
N PHE A 366 -16.53 -14.38 -67.22
CA PHE A 366 -17.09 -13.28 -67.99
C PHE A 366 -17.99 -12.38 -67.14
N ALA A 367 -18.84 -12.98 -66.29
CA ALA A 367 -19.70 -12.22 -65.38
C ALA A 367 -18.88 -11.37 -64.38
N ARG A 368 -17.77 -11.90 -63.84
CA ARG A 368 -16.90 -11.14 -62.92
C ARG A 368 -16.17 -9.99 -63.59
N TYR A 369 -15.65 -10.19 -64.80
CA TYR A 369 -15.04 -9.07 -65.54
C TYR A 369 -16.06 -8.01 -65.97
N SER A 370 -17.29 -8.41 -66.28
CA SER A 370 -18.41 -7.47 -66.52
C SER A 370 -18.70 -6.62 -65.27
N GLN A 371 -18.72 -7.25 -64.09
CA GLN A 371 -18.84 -6.55 -62.81
C GLN A 371 -17.66 -5.58 -62.58
N ALA A 372 -16.42 -5.99 -62.88
CA ALA A 372 -15.24 -5.12 -62.81
C ALA A 372 -15.40 -3.89 -63.73
N ALA A 373 -15.84 -4.07 -64.98
CA ALA A 373 -16.10 -2.96 -65.91
C ALA A 373 -17.21 -2.00 -65.42
N GLY A 374 -18.11 -2.48 -64.56
CA GLY A 374 -19.15 -1.68 -63.91
C GLY A 374 -18.65 -0.80 -62.76
N VAL A 375 -17.48 -1.08 -62.18
CA VAL A 375 -16.93 -0.32 -61.04
C VAL A 375 -16.56 1.11 -61.46
N ALA A 376 -16.72 2.09 -60.56
CA ALA A 376 -16.43 3.50 -60.78
C ALA A 376 -14.93 3.82 -60.71
N VAL A 377 -14.12 3.13 -61.52
CA VAL A 377 -12.69 3.42 -61.70
C VAL A 377 -12.41 4.15 -63.01
N ALA A 378 -11.33 4.92 -63.06
CA ALA A 378 -10.93 5.71 -64.23
C ALA A 378 -10.53 4.84 -65.42
N ASP A 379 -9.72 3.80 -65.19
CA ASP A 379 -9.31 2.83 -66.23
C ASP A 379 -10.06 1.50 -66.08
N LYS A 380 -10.76 1.11 -67.14
CA LYS A 380 -11.55 -0.12 -67.25
C LYS A 380 -11.04 -1.03 -68.36
N GLY A 381 -9.92 -0.67 -69.00
CA GLY A 381 -9.40 -1.34 -70.19
C GLY A 381 -9.08 -2.80 -69.91
N GLU A 382 -8.44 -3.08 -68.78
CA GLU A 382 -8.07 -4.44 -68.40
C GLU A 382 -9.28 -5.37 -68.23
N ALA A 383 -10.34 -4.93 -67.54
CA ALA A 383 -11.58 -5.71 -67.42
C ALA A 383 -12.19 -6.01 -68.79
N LYS A 384 -12.26 -5.01 -69.68
CA LYS A 384 -12.81 -5.18 -71.03
C LYS A 384 -11.99 -6.16 -71.88
N LEU A 385 -10.67 -6.06 -71.84
CA LEU A 385 -9.79 -6.99 -72.55
C LEU A 385 -9.95 -8.44 -72.06
N ARG A 386 -10.06 -8.62 -70.74
CA ARG A 386 -10.30 -9.96 -70.15
C ARG A 386 -11.69 -10.49 -70.50
N MET A 387 -12.72 -9.64 -70.60
CA MET A 387 -14.04 -10.03 -71.10
C MET A 387 -13.99 -10.53 -72.55
N GLU A 388 -13.32 -9.81 -73.44
CA GLU A 388 -13.16 -10.20 -74.85
C GLU A 388 -12.43 -11.53 -74.98
N ALA A 389 -11.33 -11.70 -74.24
CA ALA A 389 -10.52 -12.93 -74.25
C ALA A 389 -11.33 -14.17 -73.85
N VAL A 390 -12.22 -14.05 -72.84
CA VAL A 390 -13.08 -15.14 -72.41
C VAL A 390 -14.28 -15.34 -73.32
N GLY A 391 -14.81 -14.24 -73.91
CA GLY A 391 -15.95 -14.26 -74.82
C GLY A 391 -15.73 -15.06 -76.11
N VAL A 392 -14.51 -15.04 -76.66
CA VAL A 392 -14.13 -15.87 -77.84
C VAL A 392 -14.28 -17.37 -77.57
N GLY A 393 -14.17 -17.78 -76.30
CA GLY A 393 -14.37 -19.18 -75.89
C GLY A 393 -15.82 -19.58 -75.61
N LEU A 394 -16.77 -18.64 -75.67
CA LEU A 394 -18.21 -18.85 -75.41
C LEU A 394 -19.04 -18.89 -76.70
N THR A 395 -18.46 -18.56 -77.86
CA THR A 395 -19.13 -18.72 -79.15
C THR A 395 -19.17 -20.21 -79.54
N PRO A 396 -20.33 -20.78 -79.89
CA PRO A 396 -20.39 -22.16 -80.35
C PRO A 396 -19.63 -22.29 -81.68
N THR A 397 -18.66 -23.22 -81.74
CA THR A 397 -18.07 -23.66 -83.00
C THR A 397 -19.19 -24.18 -83.91
N PRO A 398 -19.30 -23.76 -85.19
CA PRO A 398 -20.30 -24.33 -86.10
C PRO A 398 -20.07 -25.83 -86.22
N THR A 399 -21.00 -26.61 -85.70
CA THR A 399 -20.99 -28.08 -85.80
C THR A 399 -21.46 -28.47 -87.22
N PRO A 400 -20.73 -29.30 -87.97
CA PRO A 400 -21.20 -29.79 -89.27
C PRO A 400 -22.47 -30.64 -89.10
N THR A 401 -23.45 -30.41 -89.98
CA THR A 401 -24.76 -31.05 -90.04
C THR A 401 -24.68 -32.58 -89.95
N PRO A 402 -25.33 -33.24 -88.96
CA PRO A 402 -25.38 -34.69 -88.89
C PRO A 402 -26.47 -35.30 -89.79
N THR A 403 -26.09 -36.34 -90.55
CA THR A 403 -26.97 -37.28 -91.25
C THR A 403 -27.76 -38.12 -90.24
N ALA A 404 -29.07 -38.29 -90.47
CA ALA A 404 -29.97 -39.04 -89.59
C ALA A 404 -29.65 -40.56 -89.56
N THR A 405 -29.62 -41.15 -88.37
CA THR A 405 -29.66 -42.60 -88.08
C THR A 405 -30.30 -42.78 -86.70
N PRO A 406 -31.14 -43.81 -86.48
CA PRO A 406 -32.24 -43.72 -85.51
C PRO A 406 -31.85 -43.80 -84.04
N THR A 407 -32.70 -43.12 -83.27
CA THR A 407 -32.90 -43.12 -81.82
C THR A 407 -32.48 -44.41 -81.11
N ILE A 408 -31.49 -44.28 -80.23
CA ILE A 408 -31.29 -45.18 -79.11
C ILE A 408 -31.63 -44.40 -77.83
N THR A 409 -32.56 -44.98 -77.07
CA THR A 409 -33.06 -44.57 -75.76
C THR A 409 -31.96 -44.11 -74.80
N PRO A 410 -32.10 -42.98 -74.09
CA PRO A 410 -31.11 -42.56 -73.11
C PRO A 410 -31.14 -43.47 -71.87
N ALA A 411 -29.96 -43.94 -71.46
CA ALA A 411 -29.74 -44.46 -70.12
C ALA A 411 -29.80 -43.29 -69.12
N PRO A 412 -30.34 -43.48 -67.90
CA PRO A 412 -30.52 -42.39 -66.95
C PRO A 412 -29.18 -41.79 -66.53
N SER A 413 -29.06 -40.48 -66.71
CA SER A 413 -28.01 -39.66 -66.12
C SER A 413 -28.09 -39.77 -64.60
N VAL A 414 -26.96 -40.02 -63.95
CA VAL A 414 -26.85 -40.00 -62.50
C VAL A 414 -27.11 -38.57 -62.05
N THR A 415 -28.29 -38.33 -61.47
CA THR A 415 -28.60 -37.09 -60.75
C THR A 415 -27.59 -36.95 -59.61
N VAL A 416 -26.63 -36.05 -59.75
CA VAL A 416 -25.84 -35.58 -58.60
C VAL A 416 -26.85 -34.86 -57.71
N ALA A 417 -27.14 -35.43 -56.54
CA ALA A 417 -27.98 -34.79 -55.56
C ALA A 417 -27.38 -33.42 -55.22
N PRO A 418 -28.20 -32.34 -55.11
CA PRO A 418 -27.69 -31.07 -54.65
C PRO A 418 -26.99 -31.30 -53.31
N THR A 419 -25.75 -30.84 -53.17
CA THR A 419 -25.10 -30.75 -51.87
C THR A 419 -26.02 -29.92 -50.98
N ALA A 420 -26.69 -30.58 -50.04
CA ALA A 420 -27.67 -29.95 -49.19
C ALA A 420 -27.03 -28.74 -48.52
N THR A 421 -27.61 -27.56 -48.72
CA THR A 421 -27.21 -26.36 -47.99
C THR A 421 -27.26 -26.68 -46.50
N PRO A 422 -26.14 -26.55 -45.77
CA PRO A 422 -26.15 -26.83 -44.34
C PRO A 422 -27.18 -25.93 -43.66
N PRO A 423 -28.05 -26.49 -42.81
CA PRO A 423 -29.11 -25.71 -42.16
C PRO A 423 -28.53 -24.65 -41.21
N PRO A 424 -29.20 -23.51 -41.06
CA PRO A 424 -28.72 -22.42 -40.23
C PRO A 424 -28.76 -22.77 -38.73
N ILE A 425 -27.80 -22.25 -37.96
CA ILE A 425 -27.54 -22.67 -36.57
C ILE A 425 -28.72 -22.53 -35.60
N HIS A 426 -29.62 -21.56 -35.86
CA HIS A 426 -30.81 -21.34 -35.02
C HIS A 426 -31.82 -22.50 -35.08
N TRP A 427 -31.68 -23.45 -36.01
CA TRP A 427 -32.47 -24.69 -36.06
C TRP A 427 -32.03 -25.74 -35.03
N PHE A 428 -30.86 -25.60 -34.40
CA PHE A 428 -30.26 -26.59 -33.49
C PHE A 428 -30.40 -26.23 -32.01
N LYS A 429 -31.65 -26.03 -31.55
CA LYS A 429 -31.92 -25.76 -30.12
C LYS A 429 -31.57 -26.96 -29.24
N GLY A 430 -30.75 -26.74 -28.21
CA GLY A 430 -30.33 -27.78 -27.25
C GLY A 430 -29.21 -28.70 -27.73
N TRP A 431 -28.53 -28.34 -28.83
CA TRP A 431 -27.36 -29.05 -29.36
C TRP A 431 -26.06 -28.37 -28.90
N ILE A 432 -24.97 -29.13 -28.86
CA ILE A 432 -23.63 -28.65 -28.50
C ILE A 432 -22.92 -28.20 -29.78
N ALA A 433 -22.47 -26.94 -29.82
CA ALA A 433 -21.63 -26.39 -30.87
C ALA A 433 -20.15 -26.46 -30.48
N PHE A 434 -19.27 -26.82 -31.41
CA PHE A 434 -17.82 -26.91 -31.18
C PHE A 434 -17.03 -26.76 -32.48
N ARG A 435 -15.76 -26.34 -32.37
CA ARG A 435 -14.86 -26.24 -33.52
C ARG A 435 -14.09 -27.55 -33.70
N SER A 436 -13.93 -28.00 -34.94
CA SER A 436 -13.19 -29.21 -35.28
C SER A 436 -12.60 -29.10 -36.68
N ASP A 437 -11.41 -29.68 -36.87
CA ASP A 437 -10.66 -29.78 -38.13
C ASP A 437 -10.48 -31.24 -38.60
N ARG A 438 -11.08 -32.19 -37.87
CA ARG A 438 -10.80 -33.63 -37.95
C ARG A 438 -11.15 -34.29 -39.29
N ASP A 439 -11.98 -33.66 -40.12
CA ASP A 439 -12.36 -34.13 -41.45
C ASP A 439 -11.68 -33.32 -42.58
N GLY A 440 -10.63 -32.55 -42.25
CA GLY A 440 -9.92 -31.70 -43.19
C GLY A 440 -10.62 -30.38 -43.51
N ARG A 441 -11.75 -30.08 -42.85
CA ARG A 441 -12.45 -28.80 -42.92
C ARG A 441 -12.50 -28.18 -41.53
N ASP A 442 -11.59 -27.23 -41.26
CA ASP A 442 -11.67 -26.41 -40.06
C ASP A 442 -12.98 -25.63 -40.06
N GLY A 443 -13.83 -25.93 -39.08
CA GLY A 443 -15.21 -25.49 -39.12
C GLY A 443 -15.94 -25.61 -37.80
N LEU A 444 -17.10 -24.96 -37.75
CA LEU A 444 -18.02 -25.05 -36.63
C LEU A 444 -18.96 -26.24 -36.89
N TYR A 445 -19.08 -27.11 -35.89
CA TYR A 445 -19.92 -28.31 -35.89
C TYR A 445 -20.97 -28.23 -34.80
N VAL A 446 -22.09 -28.92 -35.00
CA VAL A 446 -23.10 -29.15 -33.96
C VAL A 446 -23.31 -30.65 -33.76
N MET A 447 -23.55 -31.07 -32.51
CA MET A 447 -23.95 -32.43 -32.16
C MET A 447 -25.05 -32.43 -31.09
N ARG A 448 -25.80 -33.51 -30.96
CA ARG A 448 -26.72 -33.68 -29.83
C ARG A 448 -25.94 -33.83 -28.52
N PRO A 449 -26.57 -33.58 -27.35
CA PRO A 449 -25.93 -33.75 -26.04
C PRO A 449 -25.39 -35.17 -25.78
N ASP A 450 -25.95 -36.19 -26.43
CA ASP A 450 -25.48 -37.58 -26.38
C ASP A 450 -24.28 -37.87 -27.30
N GLY A 451 -23.76 -36.85 -28.01
CA GLY A 451 -22.65 -36.95 -28.95
C GLY A 451 -23.05 -37.41 -30.36
N SER A 452 -24.33 -37.72 -30.61
CA SER A 452 -24.80 -38.20 -31.92
C SER A 452 -25.15 -37.07 -32.90
N GLY A 453 -25.29 -37.41 -34.19
CA GLY A 453 -25.84 -36.50 -35.20
C GLY A 453 -24.92 -35.36 -35.64
N GLN A 454 -23.62 -35.48 -35.38
CA GLN A 454 -22.62 -34.45 -35.68
C GLN A 454 -22.63 -34.03 -37.15
N ARG A 455 -22.66 -32.72 -37.39
CA ARG A 455 -22.64 -32.15 -38.74
C ARG A 455 -22.07 -30.72 -38.74
N PRO A 456 -21.47 -30.28 -39.87
CA PRO A 456 -21.03 -28.89 -40.02
C PRO A 456 -22.25 -27.95 -40.14
N VAL A 457 -22.08 -26.70 -39.73
CA VAL A 457 -23.03 -25.59 -39.95
C VAL A 457 -22.48 -24.60 -40.98
N ASP A 458 -23.33 -23.76 -41.55
CA ASP A 458 -22.96 -22.77 -42.58
C ASP A 458 -22.02 -21.67 -42.07
N ASP A 459 -21.37 -20.94 -42.99
CA ASP A 459 -20.47 -19.84 -42.62
C ASP A 459 -21.21 -18.64 -41.99
N ALA A 460 -22.49 -18.45 -42.36
CA ALA A 460 -23.36 -17.46 -41.72
C ALA A 460 -23.58 -17.77 -40.22
N ALA A 461 -23.60 -19.04 -39.82
CA ALA A 461 -23.60 -19.42 -38.41
C ALA A 461 -22.29 -19.09 -37.69
N LYS A 462 -21.15 -19.08 -38.38
CA LYS A 462 -19.86 -18.66 -37.80
C LYS A 462 -19.90 -17.17 -37.46
N GLU A 463 -20.41 -16.35 -38.35
CA GLU A 463 -20.56 -14.90 -38.14
C GLU A 463 -21.58 -14.61 -37.04
N TRP A 464 -22.75 -15.26 -37.08
CA TRP A 464 -23.76 -15.15 -36.02
C TRP A 464 -23.23 -15.59 -34.64
N LEU A 465 -22.48 -16.70 -34.57
CA LEU A 465 -21.89 -17.18 -33.32
C LEU A 465 -20.75 -16.28 -32.86
N ALA A 466 -19.90 -15.77 -33.76
CA ALA A 466 -18.83 -14.83 -33.42
C ALA A 466 -19.38 -13.50 -32.93
N GLU A 467 -20.41 -12.96 -33.60
CA GLU A 467 -21.09 -11.75 -33.19
C GLU A 467 -21.79 -11.93 -31.85
N ARG A 468 -22.47 -13.07 -31.62
CA ARG A 468 -23.03 -13.43 -30.32
C ARG A 468 -21.96 -13.63 -29.26
N TYR A 469 -20.84 -14.27 -29.59
CA TYR A 469 -19.73 -14.49 -28.68
C TYR A 469 -19.10 -13.17 -28.25
N GLU A 470 -18.96 -12.20 -29.15
CA GLU A 470 -18.47 -10.85 -28.84
C GLU A 470 -19.52 -10.00 -28.09
N GLN A 471 -20.80 -10.08 -28.45
CA GLN A 471 -21.89 -9.38 -27.77
C GLN A 471 -22.18 -9.94 -26.36
N GLU A 472 -22.01 -11.25 -26.17
CA GLU A 472 -22.22 -11.97 -24.91
C GLU A 472 -20.88 -12.25 -24.18
N ARG A 473 -19.75 -11.70 -24.66
CA ARG A 473 -18.41 -11.81 -24.02
C ARG A 473 -18.37 -11.00 -22.74
N TRP A 474 -18.86 -11.59 -21.65
CA TRP A 474 -18.91 -10.94 -20.33
C TRP A 474 -17.54 -10.74 -19.65
N SER A 475 -16.45 -11.27 -20.22
CA SER A 475 -15.06 -11.02 -19.78
C SER A 475 -14.14 -10.89 -20.99
N PRO A 476 -13.99 -9.69 -21.56
CA PRO A 476 -13.13 -9.46 -22.73
C PRO A 476 -11.66 -9.84 -22.49
N ASP A 477 -11.21 -9.82 -21.24
CA ASP A 477 -9.85 -10.13 -20.78
C ASP A 477 -9.68 -11.56 -20.21
N GLY A 478 -10.74 -12.37 -20.17
CA GLY A 478 -10.71 -13.74 -19.64
C GLY A 478 -10.51 -13.88 -18.12
N THR A 479 -10.45 -12.78 -17.36
CA THR A 479 -10.14 -12.79 -15.92
C THR A 479 -11.38 -12.92 -15.01
N THR A 480 -12.58 -12.78 -15.58
CA THR A 480 -13.84 -12.77 -14.82
C THR A 480 -14.69 -13.96 -15.22
N ARG A 481 -15.11 -14.76 -14.23
CA ARG A 481 -16.00 -15.91 -14.46
C ARG A 481 -17.31 -15.67 -13.75
N ILE A 482 -18.41 -15.79 -14.49
CA ILE A 482 -19.76 -15.84 -13.92
C ILE A 482 -20.15 -17.31 -13.79
N PHE A 483 -20.30 -17.79 -12.56
CA PHE A 483 -20.90 -19.11 -12.33
C PHE A 483 -22.35 -18.92 -11.91
N ALA A 484 -23.21 -19.67 -12.60
CA ALA A 484 -24.59 -19.81 -12.23
C ALA A 484 -24.68 -21.14 -11.46
N ALA A 485 -24.67 -21.07 -10.12
CA ALA A 485 -24.61 -22.26 -9.26
C ALA A 485 -25.98 -22.56 -8.62
N ALA A 486 -26.33 -23.85 -8.52
CA ALA A 486 -27.46 -24.28 -7.69
C ALA A 486 -27.17 -23.94 -6.22
N ALA A 487 -28.21 -23.58 -5.47
CA ALA A 487 -28.09 -23.40 -4.03
C ALA A 487 -27.59 -24.71 -3.38
N PRO A 488 -26.76 -24.66 -2.33
CA PRO A 488 -26.35 -25.88 -1.62
C PRO A 488 -27.59 -26.65 -1.15
N GLY A 489 -27.81 -27.85 -1.71
CA GLY A 489 -28.97 -28.71 -1.42
C GLY A 489 -30.12 -28.69 -2.44
N GLY A 490 -30.05 -27.91 -3.53
CA GLY A 490 -31.08 -27.87 -4.57
C GLY A 490 -30.73 -28.67 -5.81
N GLY A 491 -31.65 -29.52 -6.29
CA GLY A 491 -31.51 -30.26 -7.55
C GLY A 491 -31.36 -29.36 -8.78
N ASN A 492 -30.89 -29.96 -9.88
CA ASN A 492 -30.40 -29.36 -11.13
C ASN A 492 -31.40 -28.49 -11.94
N LYS A 493 -32.39 -27.84 -11.33
CA LYS A 493 -33.44 -27.08 -12.04
C LYS A 493 -33.57 -25.60 -11.66
N ASP A 494 -32.93 -25.11 -10.59
CA ASP A 494 -33.06 -23.71 -10.18
C ASP A 494 -31.70 -23.03 -9.96
N VAL A 495 -31.18 -22.42 -11.03
CA VAL A 495 -29.95 -21.63 -10.96
C VAL A 495 -30.27 -20.19 -10.54
N ASN A 496 -30.30 -19.94 -9.23
CA ASN A 496 -30.79 -18.70 -8.62
C ASN A 496 -29.71 -17.72 -8.12
N LEU A 497 -28.44 -17.92 -8.52
CA LEU A 497 -27.33 -17.12 -8.03
C LEU A 497 -26.36 -16.75 -9.16
N TYR A 498 -26.00 -15.47 -9.26
CA TYR A 498 -24.83 -15.04 -10.02
C TYR A 498 -23.61 -14.98 -9.10
N ILE A 499 -22.51 -15.62 -9.49
CA ILE A 499 -21.23 -15.56 -8.78
C ILE A 499 -20.21 -14.88 -9.68
N PHE A 500 -19.71 -13.72 -9.27
CA PHE A 500 -18.61 -13.00 -9.93
C PHE A 500 -17.32 -13.30 -9.21
N ARG A 501 -16.25 -13.63 -9.95
CA ARG A 501 -14.90 -13.74 -9.41
C ARG A 501 -13.95 -12.82 -10.16
N ALA A 502 -13.12 -12.09 -9.43
CA ALA A 502 -12.10 -11.20 -9.97
C ALA A 502 -10.76 -11.41 -9.27
N ASP A 503 -9.71 -11.62 -10.06
CA ASP A 503 -8.33 -11.75 -9.58
C ASP A 503 -7.72 -10.35 -9.35
N LEU A 504 -7.51 -10.01 -8.08
CA LEU A 504 -6.96 -8.74 -7.60
C LEU A 504 -5.71 -8.95 -6.71
N PRO A 505 -4.72 -9.75 -7.13
CA PRO A 505 -3.53 -10.01 -6.30
C PRO A 505 -2.78 -8.71 -5.97
N GLY A 506 -2.26 -8.62 -4.73
CA GLY A 506 -1.55 -7.45 -4.24
C GLY A 506 -2.43 -6.30 -3.75
N MET A 507 -3.76 -6.46 -3.75
CA MET A 507 -4.70 -5.48 -3.18
C MET A 507 -5.27 -5.95 -1.85
N THR A 508 -5.74 -5.01 -1.04
CA THR A 508 -6.50 -5.28 0.18
C THR A 508 -8.00 -5.00 -0.04
N GLU A 509 -8.84 -5.49 0.87
CA GLU A 509 -10.29 -5.25 0.85
C GLU A 509 -10.65 -3.75 0.83
N LYS A 510 -9.78 -2.91 1.40
CA LYS A 510 -9.97 -1.46 1.47
C LYS A 510 -9.75 -0.77 0.13
N ASP A 511 -9.01 -1.40 -0.78
CA ASP A 511 -8.66 -0.85 -2.08
C ASP A 511 -9.74 -1.15 -3.14
N VAL A 512 -10.82 -1.83 -2.75
CA VAL A 512 -11.85 -2.36 -3.65
C VAL A 512 -13.24 -1.90 -3.19
N LYS A 513 -14.03 -1.34 -4.11
CA LYS A 513 -15.42 -0.94 -3.90
C LYS A 513 -16.32 -1.71 -4.83
N VAL A 514 -17.37 -2.30 -4.28
CA VAL A 514 -18.44 -2.98 -5.03
C VAL A 514 -19.75 -2.24 -4.78
N SER A 515 -20.49 -1.95 -5.83
CA SER A 515 -21.81 -1.32 -5.76
C SER A 515 -22.77 -2.01 -6.72
N LEU A 516 -24.05 -2.06 -6.36
CA LEU A 516 -25.11 -2.59 -7.20
C LEU A 516 -26.24 -1.55 -7.23
N VAL A 517 -26.55 -1.03 -8.42
CA VAL A 517 -27.63 -0.07 -8.63
C VAL A 517 -28.58 -0.64 -9.67
N GLY A 518 -29.82 -0.92 -9.29
CA GLY A 518 -30.76 -1.65 -10.15
C GLY A 518 -30.24 -3.06 -10.46
N ASP A 519 -29.98 -3.33 -11.73
CA ASP A 519 -29.39 -4.56 -12.25
C ASP A 519 -27.89 -4.40 -12.57
N THR A 520 -27.27 -3.26 -12.24
CA THR A 520 -25.92 -2.93 -12.67
C THR A 520 -24.93 -3.04 -11.52
N LEU A 521 -24.08 -4.07 -11.56
CA LEU A 521 -22.99 -4.33 -10.61
C LEU A 521 -21.71 -3.62 -11.07
N THR A 522 -21.16 -2.76 -10.22
CA THR A 522 -19.91 -2.01 -10.49
C THR A 522 -18.83 -2.37 -9.48
N LEU A 523 -17.66 -2.77 -9.98
CA LEU A 523 -16.44 -3.05 -9.25
C LEU A 523 -15.40 -1.96 -9.56
N ARG A 524 -14.94 -1.24 -8.54
CA ARG A 524 -13.89 -0.22 -8.65
C ARG A 524 -12.73 -0.54 -7.72
N GLY A 525 -11.52 -0.15 -8.11
CA GLY A 525 -10.37 -0.20 -7.22
C GLY A 525 -9.16 0.51 -7.81
N GLU A 526 -8.12 0.67 -7.02
CA GLU A 526 -6.88 1.32 -7.46
C GLU A 526 -5.68 0.48 -7.05
N ARG A 527 -4.91 0.02 -8.05
CA ARG A 527 -3.64 -0.66 -7.80
C ARG A 527 -2.55 0.39 -7.64
N ARG A 528 -2.10 0.60 -6.40
CA ARG A 528 -0.97 1.49 -6.13
C ARG A 528 0.32 0.88 -6.66
N ARG A 529 1.18 1.73 -7.21
CA ARG A 529 2.54 1.36 -7.58
C ARG A 529 3.36 1.20 -6.29
N GLU A 530 3.89 0.02 -6.03
CA GLU A 530 4.95 -0.16 -5.03
C GLU A 530 6.16 0.64 -5.48
N THR A 531 6.53 1.66 -4.71
CA THR A 531 7.79 2.37 -4.86
C THR A 531 8.69 1.82 -3.76
N GLU A 532 9.42 0.74 -4.05
CA GLU A 532 10.44 0.25 -3.12
C GLU A 532 11.61 1.25 -3.14
N SER A 533 11.74 1.97 -2.03
CA SER A 533 12.97 2.68 -1.68
C SER A 533 14.05 1.65 -1.35
N GLU A 534 15.19 1.78 -2.04
CA GLU A 534 16.47 1.12 -1.78
C GLU A 534 16.56 -0.38 -2.16
N SER A 535 17.51 -0.69 -3.05
CA SER A 535 18.05 -2.03 -3.39
C SER A 535 17.58 -2.78 -4.66
N GLY A 536 17.41 -2.10 -5.80
CA GLY A 536 17.50 -2.81 -7.09
C GLY A 536 17.16 -2.00 -8.33
N ASN A 537 17.96 -2.13 -9.39
CA ASN A 537 17.61 -1.62 -10.71
C ASN A 537 16.44 -2.45 -11.27
N VAL A 538 15.24 -1.85 -11.33
CA VAL A 538 14.07 -2.47 -11.96
C VAL A 538 14.25 -2.43 -13.48
N HIS A 539 14.53 -3.58 -14.09
CA HIS A 539 14.69 -3.69 -15.55
C HIS A 539 13.36 -3.76 -16.32
N ARG A 540 12.29 -4.26 -15.68
CA ARG A 540 10.95 -4.40 -16.30
C ARG A 540 9.86 -4.58 -15.23
N THR A 541 8.72 -3.94 -15.44
CA THR A 541 7.51 -4.15 -14.63
C THR A 541 6.40 -4.68 -15.52
N GLU A 542 5.90 -5.89 -15.22
CA GLU A 542 4.77 -6.52 -15.95
C GLU A 542 3.43 -6.37 -15.22
N ARG A 543 3.42 -5.79 -14.01
CA ARG A 543 2.21 -5.53 -13.23
C ARG A 543 1.59 -4.19 -13.62
N VAL A 544 0.32 -4.22 -14.00
CA VAL A 544 -0.47 -3.03 -14.32
C VAL A 544 -0.87 -2.32 -13.02
N PHE A 545 -0.57 -1.02 -12.91
CA PHE A 545 -0.94 -0.13 -11.81
C PHE A 545 -1.96 0.91 -12.30
N GLY A 546 -2.68 1.55 -11.38
CA GLY A 546 -3.70 2.56 -11.68
C GLY A 546 -5.12 2.18 -11.26
N ALA A 547 -6.06 3.11 -11.43
CA ALA A 547 -7.47 2.91 -11.15
C ALA A 547 -8.12 2.01 -12.21
N PHE A 548 -9.04 1.15 -11.77
CA PHE A 548 -9.87 0.34 -12.64
C PHE A 548 -11.34 0.41 -12.21
N GLU A 549 -12.21 0.31 -13.20
CA GLU A 549 -13.65 0.23 -13.03
C GLU A 549 -14.19 -0.83 -14.01
N ARG A 550 -15.06 -1.71 -13.51
CA ARG A 550 -15.76 -2.73 -14.29
C ARG A 550 -17.23 -2.69 -13.94
N THR A 551 -18.08 -2.65 -14.96
CA THR A 551 -19.52 -2.57 -14.79
C THR A 551 -20.19 -3.74 -15.53
N PHE A 552 -21.10 -4.42 -14.85
CA PHE A 552 -21.81 -5.60 -15.34
C PHE A 552 -23.32 -5.36 -15.21
N THR A 553 -24.06 -5.40 -16.32
CA THR A 553 -25.52 -5.44 -16.29
C THR A 553 -25.98 -6.89 -16.16
N LEU A 554 -26.77 -7.17 -15.12
CA LEU A 554 -27.28 -8.50 -14.81
C LEU A 554 -28.50 -8.79 -15.70
N PRO A 555 -28.55 -9.96 -16.35
CA PRO A 555 -29.59 -10.25 -17.34
C PRO A 555 -30.96 -10.56 -16.73
N ALA A 556 -31.08 -10.63 -15.40
CA ALA A 556 -32.34 -10.80 -14.69
C ALA A 556 -32.35 -9.95 -13.42
N PRO A 557 -33.54 -9.53 -12.94
CA PRO A 557 -33.67 -8.81 -11.68
C PRO A 557 -33.07 -9.58 -10.51
N VAL A 558 -32.44 -8.87 -9.58
CA VAL A 558 -31.70 -9.46 -8.45
C VAL A 558 -32.14 -8.91 -7.10
N ARG A 559 -31.88 -9.67 -6.04
CA ARG A 559 -32.11 -9.25 -4.64
C ARG A 559 -30.89 -8.49 -4.15
N GLY A 560 -30.86 -7.19 -4.43
CA GLY A 560 -29.72 -6.33 -4.09
C GLY A 560 -29.41 -6.27 -2.59
N ASP A 561 -30.42 -6.50 -1.74
CA ASP A 561 -30.31 -6.59 -0.28
C ASP A 561 -29.57 -7.85 0.21
N GLN A 562 -29.39 -8.85 -0.65
CA GLN A 562 -28.81 -10.16 -0.29
C GLN A 562 -27.46 -10.44 -0.97
N VAL A 563 -26.83 -9.40 -1.53
CA VAL A 563 -25.50 -9.50 -2.12
C VAL A 563 -24.47 -9.78 -1.04
N LYS A 564 -23.58 -10.76 -1.29
CA LYS A 564 -22.45 -11.06 -0.42
C LYS A 564 -21.15 -10.96 -1.20
N ALA A 565 -20.16 -10.27 -0.63
CA ALA A 565 -18.81 -10.23 -1.16
C ALA A 565 -17.83 -10.88 -0.17
N SER A 566 -16.83 -11.59 -0.69
CA SER A 566 -15.72 -12.13 0.10
C SER A 566 -14.41 -11.96 -0.67
N TYR A 567 -13.35 -11.61 0.03
CA TYR A 567 -12.02 -11.44 -0.55
C TYR A 567 -11.05 -12.40 0.13
N ARG A 568 -10.46 -13.32 -0.62
CA ARG A 568 -9.50 -14.29 -0.07
C ARG A 568 -8.37 -14.54 -1.05
N ASN A 569 -7.14 -14.48 -0.55
CA ASN A 569 -5.93 -14.79 -1.31
C ASN A 569 -5.82 -14.04 -2.64
N GLY A 570 -6.20 -12.76 -2.66
CA GLY A 570 -6.17 -11.95 -3.88
C GLY A 570 -7.34 -12.19 -4.83
N VAL A 571 -8.38 -12.94 -4.45
CA VAL A 571 -9.56 -13.18 -5.28
C VAL A 571 -10.80 -12.61 -4.60
N LEU A 572 -11.48 -11.70 -5.30
CA LEU A 572 -12.79 -11.20 -4.91
C LEU A 572 -13.88 -12.11 -5.47
N GLU A 573 -14.78 -12.58 -4.62
CA GLU A 573 -15.99 -13.31 -5.00
C GLU A 573 -17.24 -12.54 -4.56
N ILE A 574 -18.13 -12.21 -5.50
CA ILE A 574 -19.41 -11.52 -5.26
C ILE A 574 -20.53 -12.48 -5.63
N ARG A 575 -21.47 -12.70 -4.71
CA ARG A 575 -22.64 -13.56 -4.87
C ARG A 575 -23.89 -12.69 -4.89
N VAL A 576 -24.64 -12.73 -5.99
CA VAL A 576 -25.82 -11.91 -6.25
C VAL A 576 -27.03 -12.81 -6.49
N PRO A 577 -27.95 -12.96 -5.53
CA PRO A 577 -29.15 -13.80 -5.70
C PRO A 577 -30.13 -13.20 -6.70
N LYS A 578 -30.74 -14.03 -7.56
CA LYS A 578 -31.81 -13.62 -8.47
C LYS A 578 -33.12 -13.35 -7.71
N ALA A 579 -33.94 -12.43 -8.20
CA ALA A 579 -35.26 -12.14 -7.65
C ALA A 579 -36.27 -13.27 -7.97
N GLU A 580 -37.27 -13.46 -7.12
CA GLU A 580 -38.29 -14.52 -7.29
C GLU A 580 -39.14 -14.37 -8.57
N GLU A 581 -39.26 -13.15 -9.10
CA GLU A 581 -39.95 -12.85 -10.35
C GLU A 581 -39.21 -13.36 -11.61
N ALA A 582 -37.93 -13.75 -11.47
CA ALA A 582 -37.15 -14.38 -12.53
C ALA A 582 -37.36 -15.91 -12.61
N ARG A 583 -38.26 -16.49 -11.79
CA ARG A 583 -38.69 -17.88 -11.95
C ARG A 583 -39.61 -17.97 -13.18
N VAL A 584 -39.27 -18.86 -14.12
CA VAL A 584 -40.17 -19.20 -15.23
C VAL A 584 -41.48 -19.72 -14.64
N ARG A 585 -42.59 -18.98 -14.80
CA ARG A 585 -43.93 -19.49 -14.48
C ARG A 585 -44.36 -20.38 -15.65
N GLU A 586 -44.48 -21.67 -15.39
CA GLU A 586 -45.12 -22.60 -16.31
C GLU A 586 -46.61 -22.22 -16.41
N ILE A 587 -47.05 -21.81 -17.60
CA ILE A 587 -48.46 -21.53 -17.88
C ILE A 587 -49.07 -22.83 -18.39
N GLU A 588 -49.91 -23.46 -17.57
CA GLU A 588 -50.65 -24.66 -17.97
C GLU A 588 -51.68 -24.29 -19.04
N VAL A 589 -51.53 -24.84 -20.25
CA VAL A 589 -52.50 -24.67 -21.34
C VAL A 589 -53.67 -25.61 -21.09
N LYS A 590 -54.82 -25.06 -20.69
CA LYS A 590 -56.08 -25.81 -20.66
C LYS A 590 -56.68 -25.87 -22.05
N VAL A 591 -56.90 -27.08 -22.54
CA VAL A 591 -57.60 -27.34 -23.81
C VAL A 591 -59.08 -26.99 -23.63
N GLY A 592 -59.60 -26.16 -24.53
CA GLY A 592 -61.02 -25.92 -24.76
C GLY A 592 -61.46 -26.56 -26.06
#